data_AF-A0A950U1I4-F1
#
_entry.id   AF-A0A950U1I4-F1
#
_cell.length_a   1.000
_cell.length_b   1.000
_cell.length_c   1.000
_cell.angle_alpha   90.00
_cell.angle_beta   90.00
_cell.angle_gamma   90.00
#
_symmetry.space_group_name_H-M   'P 1'
#
loop_
_entity.id
_entity.type
_entity.pdbx_description
1 polymer ?
#
loop_
_entity_poly.entity_id
_entity_poly.type
_entity_poly.pdbx_seq_one_letter_code
_entity_poly.pdbx_strand_id
1 'polypeptide(L)'
;MRLLRRNALGVYAVYAAAIVSGLVVTPIVVRSLGKSGYGVWTFVGAVTIYLSVLDFGVGPAVVRFGAEARGRRSDHDLNEIASTGLALYAGIGALTLPIGIALAWLVPWFAGVHGHHLAWEARITTLLVVLSLALRFPLGLFNNLLVAQQRWDLQNLGNFVS
;
A
#
# COMPACT_ATOMS: atom_id res chain seq x y z
N MET A 1 -29.39 14.89 8.82
CA MET A 1 -28.25 15.71 9.27
C MET A 1 -27.42 15.12 10.42
N ARG A 2 -28.02 14.47 11.44
CA ARG A 2 -27.26 13.87 12.58
C ARG A 2 -26.24 12.79 12.16
N LEU A 3 -26.59 11.92 11.20
CA LEU A 3 -25.68 10.88 10.68
C LEU A 3 -24.48 11.47 9.92
N LEU A 4 -24.70 12.49 9.09
CA LEU A 4 -23.63 13.18 8.37
C LEU A 4 -22.63 13.86 9.33
N ARG A 5 -23.13 14.51 10.38
CA ARG A 5 -22.27 15.11 11.42
C ARG A 5 -21.45 14.06 12.18
N ARG A 6 -22.06 12.92 12.53
CA ARG A 6 -21.36 11.83 13.23
C ARG A 6 -20.26 11.21 12.36
N ASN A 7 -20.55 10.97 11.08
CA ASN A 7 -19.55 10.45 10.14
C ASN A 7 -18.43 11.47 9.89
N ALA A 8 -18.76 12.75 9.69
CA ALA A 8 -17.76 13.79 9.53
C ALA A 8 -16.83 13.88 10.75
N LEU A 9 -17.39 13.92 11.96
CA LEU A 9 -16.61 13.93 13.21
C LEU A 9 -15.72 12.69 13.35
N GLY A 10 -16.22 11.51 12.98
CA GLY A 10 -15.44 10.27 13.00
C GLY A 10 -14.23 10.34 12.04
N VAL A 11 -14.45 10.81 10.81
CA VAL A 11 -13.37 10.98 9.82
C VAL A 11 -12.33 12.01 10.31
N TYR A 12 -12.77 13.15 10.84
CA TYR A 12 -11.86 14.15 11.41
C TYR A 12 -11.08 13.62 12.61
N ALA A 13 -11.70 12.81 13.48
CA ALA A 13 -11.03 12.19 14.61
C ALA A 13 -9.92 11.22 14.15
N VAL A 14 -10.17 10.43 13.10
CA VAL A 14 -9.14 9.55 12.49
C VAL A 14 -7.98 10.38 11.93
N TYR A 15 -8.26 11.48 11.21
CA TYR A 15 -7.20 12.35 10.72
C TYR A 15 -6.41 13.02 11.84
N ALA A 16 -7.09 13.50 12.89
CA ALA A 16 -6.44 14.07 14.06
C ALA A 16 -5.51 13.06 14.75
N ALA A 17 -5.98 11.82 14.94
CA ALA A 17 -5.18 10.74 15.51
C ALA A 17 -3.94 10.43 14.64
N ALA A 18 -4.10 10.40 13.31
CA ALA A 18 -2.99 10.18 12.39
C ALA A 18 -1.94 11.31 12.48
N ILE A 19 -2.38 12.57 12.56
CA ILE A 19 -1.48 13.74 12.72
C ILE A 19 -0.72 13.65 14.04
N VAL A 20 -1.43 13.40 15.15
CA VAL A 20 -0.82 13.27 16.48
C VAL A 20 0.19 12.13 16.51
N SER A 21 -0.15 10.98 15.91
CA SER A 21 0.76 9.84 15.77
C SER A 21 2.03 10.24 15.01
N GLY A 22 1.89 10.94 13.87
CA GLY A 22 3.03 11.46 13.12
C GLY A 22 3.92 12.37 13.96
N LEU A 23 3.35 13.31 14.72
CA LEU A 23 4.11 14.22 15.58
C LEU A 23 4.88 13.51 16.70
N VAL A 24 4.38 12.37 17.19
CA VAL A 24 5.05 11.56 18.23
C VAL A 24 6.09 10.62 17.62
N VAL A 25 5.78 9.99 16.49
CA VAL A 25 6.66 9.01 15.83
C VAL A 25 7.84 9.68 15.16
N THR A 26 7.65 10.82 14.49
CA THR A 26 8.73 11.55 13.81
C THR A 26 9.95 11.83 14.70
N PRO A 27 9.84 12.42 15.90
CA PRO A 27 11.01 12.68 16.74
C PRO A 27 11.69 11.41 17.24
N ILE A 28 10.95 10.31 17.45
CA ILE A 28 11.52 9.01 17.82
C ILE A 28 12.37 8.47 16.68
N VAL A 29 11.83 8.47 15.46
CA VAL A 29 12.51 7.99 14.25
C VAL A 29 13.73 8.85 13.91
N VAL A 30 13.63 10.17 14.04
CA VAL A 30 14.77 11.07 13.81
C VAL A 30 15.88 10.84 14.84
N ARG A 31 15.54 10.56 16.11
CA ARG A 31 16.54 10.26 17.15
C ARG A 31 17.21 8.90 16.95
N SER A 32 16.49 7.90 16.45
CA SER A 32 17.05 6.55 16.23
C SER A 32 17.88 6.44 14.95
N LEU A 33 17.41 7.02 13.85
CA LEU A 33 18.04 6.90 12.51
C LEU A 33 18.94 8.09 12.14
N GLY A 34 18.89 9.17 12.92
CA GLY A 34 19.51 10.45 12.55
C GLY A 34 18.81 11.15 11.38
N LYS A 35 19.30 12.34 11.02
CA LYS A 35 18.70 13.17 9.96
C LYS A 35 18.75 12.50 8.59
N SER A 36 19.88 11.87 8.24
CA SER A 36 20.06 11.19 6.95
C SER A 36 19.18 9.95 6.82
N GLY A 37 19.05 9.13 7.87
CA GLY A 37 18.17 7.97 7.86
C GLY A 37 16.69 8.34 7.81
N TYR A 38 16.29 9.43 8.46
CA TYR A 38 14.94 9.98 8.31
C TYR A 38 14.65 10.48 6.88
N GLY A 39 15.64 11.08 6.21
CA GLY A 39 15.55 11.46 4.80
C GLY A 39 15.27 10.26 3.89
N VAL A 40 15.98 9.15 4.11
CA VAL A 40 15.72 7.88 3.42
C VAL A 40 14.31 7.36 3.72
N TRP A 41 13.92 7.33 5.00
CA TRP A 41 12.60 6.84 5.43
C TRP A 41 11.45 7.59 4.77
N THR A 42 11.51 8.92 4.81
CA THR A 42 10.49 9.79 4.20
C THR A 42 10.46 9.68 2.68
N PHE A 43 11.62 9.56 2.02
CA PHE A 43 11.71 9.36 0.58
C PHE A 43 11.11 8.03 0.15
N VAL A 44 11.48 6.93 0.81
CA VAL A 44 10.93 5.60 0.54
C VAL A 44 9.42 5.57 0.79
N GLY A 45 8.96 6.21 1.86
CA GLY A 45 7.53 6.39 2.15
C GLY A 45 6.79 7.11 1.02
N ALA A 46 7.32 8.24 0.53
CA ALA A 46 6.72 8.98 -0.57
C ALA A 46 6.67 8.15 -1.86
N VAL A 47 7.78 7.49 -2.22
CA VAL A 47 7.85 6.56 -3.37
C VAL A 47 6.79 5.47 -3.25
N THR A 48 6.64 4.87 -2.07
CA THR A 48 5.65 3.82 -1.82
C THR A 48 4.23 4.33 -2.07
N ILE A 49 3.91 5.55 -1.62
CA ILE A 49 2.60 6.17 -1.85
C ILE A 49 2.37 6.37 -3.36
N TYR A 50 3.34 6.94 -4.08
CA TYR A 50 3.21 7.17 -5.51
C TYR A 50 3.11 5.88 -6.32
N LEU A 51 3.88 4.85 -5.97
CA LEU A 51 3.78 3.53 -6.60
C LEU A 51 2.44 2.85 -6.29
N SER A 52 1.89 3.06 -5.09
CA SER A 52 0.57 2.51 -4.73
C SER A 52 -0.56 3.08 -5.60
N VAL A 53 -0.39 4.30 -6.14
CA VAL A 53 -1.37 4.90 -7.07
C VAL A 53 -1.37 4.19 -8.43
N LEU A 54 -0.33 3.44 -8.79
CA LEU A 54 -0.28 2.64 -10.04
C LEU A 54 -1.34 1.54 -10.11
N ASP A 55 -2.03 1.22 -9.01
CA ASP A 55 -3.23 0.36 -9.03
C ASP A 55 -4.29 0.93 -10.00
N PHE A 56 -4.33 2.25 -10.22
CA PHE A 56 -5.35 2.94 -11.05
C PHE A 56 -6.81 2.59 -10.68
N GLY A 57 -7.05 2.06 -9.48
CA GLY A 57 -8.38 1.70 -9.02
C GLY A 57 -8.88 0.32 -9.49
N VAL A 58 -7.98 -0.57 -9.91
CA VAL A 58 -8.28 -1.99 -10.17
C VAL A 58 -8.95 -2.62 -8.94
N GLY A 59 -8.49 -2.30 -7.72
CA GLY A 59 -9.05 -2.87 -6.49
C GLY A 59 -10.55 -2.58 -6.32
N PRO A 60 -10.96 -1.30 -6.27
CA PRO A 60 -12.38 -0.91 -6.27
C PRO A 60 -13.18 -1.48 -7.44
N ALA A 61 -12.59 -1.59 -8.64
CA ALA A 61 -13.26 -2.18 -9.80
C ALA A 61 -13.55 -3.68 -9.58
N VAL A 62 -12.58 -4.45 -9.09
CA VAL A 62 -12.75 -5.87 -8.73
C VAL A 62 -13.83 -6.04 -7.67
N VAL A 63 -13.84 -5.18 -6.64
CA VAL A 63 -14.89 -5.21 -5.60
C VAL A 63 -16.28 -4.99 -6.21
N ARG A 64 -16.41 -3.97 -7.07
CA ARG A 64 -17.69 -3.62 -7.72
C ARG A 64 -18.19 -4.73 -8.65
N PHE A 65 -17.37 -5.13 -9.62
CA PHE A 65 -17.76 -6.14 -10.60
C PHE A 65 -17.91 -7.52 -9.96
N GLY A 66 -17.08 -7.86 -8.96
CA GLY A 66 -17.20 -9.11 -8.23
C GLY A 66 -18.50 -9.17 -7.40
N ALA A 67 -18.92 -8.06 -6.79
CA ALA A 67 -20.20 -8.00 -6.09
C ALA A 67 -21.39 -8.13 -7.05
N GLU A 68 -21.29 -7.55 -8.25
CA GLU A 68 -22.30 -7.67 -9.30
C GLU A 68 -22.42 -9.12 -9.83
N ALA A 69 -21.29 -9.76 -10.15
CA ALA A 69 -21.23 -11.15 -10.60
C ALA A 69 -21.81 -12.12 -9.55
N ARG A 70 -21.54 -11.88 -8.26
CA ARG A 70 -22.15 -12.62 -7.16
C ARG A 70 -23.67 -12.45 -7.12
N GLY A 71 -24.18 -11.24 -7.31
CA GLY A 71 -25.62 -10.96 -7.38
C GLY A 71 -26.31 -11.73 -8.51
N ARG A 72 -25.61 -11.96 -9.62
CA ARG A 72 -26.08 -12.76 -10.77
C ARG A 72 -25.90 -14.27 -10.58
N ARG A 73 -25.23 -14.72 -9.51
CA ARG A 73 -24.87 -16.13 -9.24
C ARG A 73 -24.11 -16.80 -10.40
N SER A 74 -23.29 -16.03 -11.12
CA SER A 74 -22.43 -16.56 -12.19
C SER A 74 -21.02 -16.79 -11.65
N ASP A 75 -20.67 -18.05 -11.39
CA ASP A 75 -19.31 -18.43 -10.98
C ASP A 75 -18.30 -18.21 -12.11
N HIS A 76 -18.76 -18.25 -13.37
CA HIS A 76 -17.93 -17.97 -14.54
C HIS A 76 -17.45 -16.51 -14.53
N ASP A 77 -18.37 -15.56 -14.35
CA ASP A 77 -18.05 -14.12 -14.32
C ASP A 77 -17.09 -13.80 -13.16
N LEU A 78 -17.27 -14.45 -12.00
CA LEU A 78 -16.37 -14.30 -10.86
C LEU A 78 -14.94 -14.78 -11.18
N ASN A 79 -14.82 -15.93 -11.86
CA ASN A 79 -13.52 -16.47 -12.25
C ASN A 79 -12.83 -15.61 -13.31
N GLU A 80 -13.60 -15.03 -14.24
CA GLU A 80 -13.09 -14.09 -15.25
C GLU A 80 -12.59 -12.79 -14.61
N ILE A 81 -13.34 -12.23 -13.66
CA ILE A 81 -12.93 -11.04 -12.89
C ILE A 81 -11.67 -11.33 -12.07
N ALA A 82 -11.60 -12.49 -11.41
CA ALA A 82 -10.42 -12.89 -10.65
C ALA A 82 -9.19 -13.07 -11.56
N SER A 83 -9.34 -13.75 -12.70
CA SER A 83 -8.24 -13.99 -13.64
C SER A 83 -7.73 -12.70 -14.27
N THR A 84 -8.64 -11.84 -14.73
CA THR A 84 -8.31 -10.52 -15.30
C THR A 84 -7.68 -9.61 -14.25
N GLY A 85 -8.25 -9.55 -13.05
CA GLY A 85 -7.71 -8.78 -11.93
C GLY A 85 -6.30 -9.25 -11.53
N LEU A 86 -6.05 -10.56 -11.53
CA LEU A 86 -4.74 -11.13 -11.23
C LEU A 86 -3.72 -10.78 -12.31
N ALA A 87 -4.09 -10.88 -13.58
CA ALA A 87 -3.22 -10.50 -14.69
C ALA A 87 -2.85 -9.01 -14.63
N LEU A 88 -3.81 -8.14 -14.35
CA LEU A 88 -3.57 -6.69 -14.19
C LEU A 88 -2.65 -6.41 -13.00
N TYR A 89 -2.94 -6.98 -11.83
CA TYR A 89 -2.10 -6.77 -10.65
C TYR A 89 -0.71 -7.37 -10.76
N ALA A 90 -0.57 -8.51 -11.44
CA ALA A 90 0.73 -9.08 -11.77
C ALA A 90 1.52 -8.15 -12.71
N GLY A 91 0.86 -7.56 -13.71
CA GLY A 91 1.46 -6.55 -14.59
C GLY A 91 1.91 -5.29 -13.83
N ILE A 92 1.07 -4.78 -12.92
CA ILE A 92 1.41 -3.62 -12.07
C ILE A 92 2.60 -3.97 -11.15
N GLY A 93 2.58 -5.13 -10.51
CA GLY A 93 3.70 -5.60 -9.68
C GLY A 93 5.00 -5.74 -10.49
N ALA A 94 4.91 -6.31 -11.69
CA ALA A 94 6.05 -6.46 -12.60
C ALA A 94 6.61 -5.11 -13.09
N LEU A 95 5.76 -4.09 -13.26
CA LEU A 95 6.19 -2.71 -13.58
C LEU A 95 6.79 -1.99 -12.35
N THR A 96 6.24 -2.26 -11.17
CA THR A 96 6.68 -1.64 -9.91
C THR A 96 8.11 -2.05 -9.53
N LEU A 97 8.49 -3.31 -9.79
CA LEU A 97 9.84 -3.82 -9.51
C LEU A 97 10.97 -3.03 -10.19
N PRO A 98 11.03 -2.89 -11.53
CA PRO A 98 12.11 -2.16 -12.19
C PRO A 98 12.14 -0.67 -11.81
N ILE A 99 10.97 -0.04 -11.65
CA ILE A 99 10.88 1.36 -11.21
C ILE A 99 11.45 1.50 -9.80
N GLY A 100 11.02 0.64 -8.87
CA GLY A 100 11.48 0.69 -7.49
C GLY A 100 12.95 0.30 -7.32
N ILE A 101 13.46 -0.63 -8.14
CA ILE A 101 14.90 -0.94 -8.21
C ILE A 101 15.67 0.29 -8.68
N ALA A 102 15.27 0.95 -9.78
CA ALA A 102 15.92 2.16 -10.25
C ALA A 102 15.94 3.26 -9.18
N LEU A 103 14.83 3.43 -8.45
CA LEU A 103 14.74 4.37 -7.34
C LEU A 103 15.68 3.99 -6.18
N ALA A 104 15.87 2.71 -5.86
CA ALA A 104 16.79 2.26 -4.82
C ALA A 104 18.25 2.74 -5.06
N TRP A 105 18.67 2.83 -6.32
CA TRP A 105 19.99 3.37 -6.67
C TRP A 105 20.08 4.90 -6.51
N LEU A 106 18.95 5.58 -6.65
CA LEU A 106 18.84 7.04 -6.64
C LEU A 106 18.60 7.62 -5.23
N VAL A 107 18.01 6.83 -4.32
CA VAL A 107 17.69 7.25 -2.93
C VAL A 107 18.93 7.76 -2.17
N PRO A 108 20.09 7.09 -2.16
CA PRO A 108 21.24 7.57 -1.39
C PRO A 108 21.76 8.93 -1.89
N TRP A 109 21.59 9.21 -3.19
CA TRP A 109 21.98 10.48 -3.80
C TRP A 109 21.02 11.60 -3.40
N PHE A 110 19.70 11.37 -3.50
CA PHE A 110 18.69 12.36 -3.10
C PHE A 110 18.64 12.61 -1.58
N ALA A 111 18.89 11.59 -0.77
CA ALA A 111 18.87 11.70 0.69
C ALA A 111 20.16 12.30 1.29
N GLY A 112 21.15 12.65 0.46
CA GLY A 112 22.39 13.29 0.92
C GLY A 112 23.20 12.41 1.89
N VAL A 113 23.18 11.09 1.68
CA VAL A 113 23.81 10.12 2.59
C VAL A 113 25.31 10.07 2.31
N HIS A 114 26.10 10.64 3.23
CA HIS A 114 27.56 10.64 3.16
C HIS A 114 28.12 9.49 4.01
N GLY A 115 28.21 8.28 3.42
CA GLY A 115 28.79 7.11 4.07
C GLY A 115 28.38 5.80 3.40
N HIS A 116 29.34 4.90 3.15
CA HIS A 116 29.08 3.63 2.44
C HIS A 116 28.09 2.71 3.18
N HIS A 117 28.10 2.71 4.51
CA HIS A 117 27.19 1.87 5.32
C HIS A 117 25.73 2.31 5.20
N LEU A 118 25.44 3.60 5.40
CA LEU A 118 24.06 4.12 5.33
C LEU A 118 23.49 4.04 3.90
N ALA A 119 24.34 4.18 2.88
CA ALA A 119 23.90 4.03 1.49
C ALA A 119 23.47 2.58 1.18
N TRP A 120 24.13 1.59 1.77
CA TRP A 120 23.78 0.19 1.63
C TRP A 120 22.46 -0.14 2.36
N GLU A 121 22.31 0.34 3.60
CA GLU A 121 21.06 0.18 4.37
C GLU A 121 19.88 0.80 3.62
N ALA A 122 20.03 2.04 3.11
CA ALA A 122 19.00 2.72 2.35
C ALA A 122 18.55 1.94 1.12
N ARG A 123 19.50 1.33 0.39
CA ARG A 123 19.22 0.48 -0.78
C ARG A 123 18.43 -0.75 -0.38
N ILE A 124 18.87 -1.48 0.64
CA ILE A 124 18.18 -2.68 1.11
C ILE A 124 16.76 -2.34 1.57
N THR A 125 16.59 -1.31 2.40
CA THR A 125 15.26 -0.89 2.85
C THR A 125 14.35 -0.54 1.69
N THR A 126 14.85 0.20 0.70
CA THR A 126 14.07 0.54 -0.49
C THR A 126 13.66 -0.70 -1.27
N LEU A 127 14.61 -1.63 -1.51
CA LEU A 127 14.34 -2.88 -2.24
C LEU A 127 13.33 -3.76 -1.50
N LEU A 128 13.44 -3.89 -0.17
CA LEU A 128 12.49 -4.65 0.63
C LEU A 128 11.09 -4.06 0.57
N VAL A 129 10.97 -2.73 0.65
CA VAL A 129 9.66 -2.06 0.56
C VAL A 129 9.07 -2.22 -0.83
N VAL A 130 9.86 -2.02 -1.90
CA VAL A 130 9.43 -2.20 -3.29
C VAL A 130 9.00 -3.64 -3.54
N LEU A 131 9.76 -4.62 -3.07
CA LEU A 131 9.42 -6.04 -3.20
C LEU A 131 8.12 -6.36 -2.45
N SER A 132 7.98 -5.85 -1.22
CA SER A 132 6.74 -6.03 -0.44
C SER A 132 5.54 -5.41 -1.14
N LEU A 133 5.71 -4.26 -1.80
CA LEU A 133 4.65 -3.58 -2.56
C LEU A 133 4.28 -4.38 -3.82
N ALA A 134 5.28 -4.86 -4.56
CA ALA A 134 5.08 -5.66 -5.75
C ALA A 134 4.32 -6.97 -5.45
N LEU A 135 4.61 -7.61 -4.31
CA LEU A 135 3.87 -8.79 -3.84
C LEU A 135 2.48 -8.44 -3.29
N ARG A 136 2.33 -7.26 -2.69
CA ARG A 136 1.04 -6.78 -2.17
C ARG A 136 -0.01 -6.59 -3.25
N PHE A 137 0.35 -6.21 -4.47
CA PHE A 137 -0.62 -6.04 -5.56
C PHE A 137 -1.40 -7.33 -5.88
N PRO A 138 -0.77 -8.45 -6.30
CA PRO A 138 -1.49 -9.68 -6.61
C PRO A 138 -2.13 -10.31 -5.37
N LEU A 139 -1.50 -10.20 -4.18
CA LEU A 139 -2.09 -10.70 -2.94
C LEU A 139 -3.32 -9.86 -2.51
N GLY A 140 -3.28 -8.55 -2.76
CA GLY A 140 -4.37 -7.62 -2.50
C GLY A 140 -5.63 -7.92 -3.30
N LEU A 141 -5.50 -8.54 -4.47
CA LEU A 141 -6.64 -9.03 -5.25
C LEU A 141 -7.53 -9.96 -4.44
N PHE A 142 -6.95 -10.93 -3.73
CA PHE A 142 -7.72 -11.90 -2.95
C PHE A 142 -8.49 -11.20 -1.84
N ASN A 143 -7.89 -10.18 -1.23
CA ASN A 143 -8.56 -9.35 -0.25
C ASN A 143 -9.76 -8.61 -0.87
N ASN A 144 -9.58 -8.03 -2.06
CA ASN A 144 -10.64 -7.35 -2.80
C ASN A 144 -11.76 -8.32 -3.23
N LEU A 145 -11.44 -9.56 -3.62
CA LEU A 145 -12.42 -10.60 -3.93
C LEU A 145 -13.22 -11.03 -2.69
N LEU A 146 -12.59 -11.13 -1.51
CA LEU A 146 -13.29 -11.41 -0.25
C LEU A 146 -14.28 -10.29 0.10
N VAL A 147 -13.88 -9.03 -0.11
CA VAL A 147 -14.76 -7.86 0.07
C VAL A 147 -15.92 -7.89 -0.93
N ALA A 148 -15.66 -8.23 -2.20
CA ALA A 148 -16.70 -8.42 -3.21
C ALA A 148 -17.75 -9.47 -2.79
N GLN A 149 -17.29 -10.51 -2.09
CA GLN A 149 -18.13 -11.57 -1.53
C GLN A 149 -18.74 -11.22 -0.15
N GLN A 150 -18.65 -9.97 0.30
CA GLN A 150 -19.09 -9.51 1.62
C GLN A 150 -18.52 -10.33 2.80
N ARG A 151 -17.38 -11.00 2.61
CA ARG A 151 -16.72 -11.81 3.65
C ARG A 151 -15.76 -10.94 4.47
N TRP A 152 -16.30 -9.88 5.05
CA TRP A 152 -15.57 -8.95 5.92
C TRP A 152 -14.94 -9.67 7.12
N ASP A 153 -15.55 -10.76 7.59
CA ASP A 153 -15.03 -11.58 8.69
C ASP A 153 -13.65 -12.16 8.38
N LEU A 154 -13.44 -12.70 7.17
CA LEU A 154 -12.16 -13.27 6.76
C LEU A 154 -11.09 -12.19 6.52
N GLN A 155 -11.48 -11.06 5.94
CA GLN A 155 -10.58 -9.94 5.75
C GLN A 155 -10.09 -9.40 7.11
N ASN A 156 -11.00 -9.26 8.07
CA ASN A 156 -10.68 -8.76 9.40
C ASN A 156 -9.76 -9.71 10.17
N LEU A 157 -9.93 -11.03 10.01
CA LEU A 157 -9.00 -12.03 10.56
C LEU A 157 -7.60 -11.92 9.93
N GLY A 158 -7.51 -11.77 8.60
CA GLY A 158 -6.23 -11.57 7.92
C GLY A 158 -5.49 -10.33 8.39
N ASN A 159 -6.20 -9.22 8.59
CA ASN A 159 -5.65 -7.97 9.12
C ASN A 159 -5.26 -8.05 10.60
N PHE A 160 -5.80 -8.99 11.37
CA PHE A 160 -5.44 -9.20 12.78
C PHE A 160 -4.14 -9.99 12.95
N VAL A 161 -3.78 -10.80 11.95
CA VAL A 161 -2.59 -11.67 11.96
C VAL A 161 -1.37 -11.00 11.29
N SER A 162 -1.60 -9.94 10.49
CA SER A 162 -0.57 -9.21 9.73
C SER A 162 -0.14 -7.93 10.43
#